data_AF-A0A9W8TES7-F1
#
_entry.id   AF-A0A9W8TES7-F1
#
_cell.length_a   1.000
_cell.length_b   1.000
_cell.length_c   1.000
_cell.angle_alpha   90.00
_cell.angle_beta   90.00
_cell.angle_gamma   90.00
#
_symmetry.space_group_name_H-M   'P 1'
#
loop_
_entity.id
_entity.type
_entity.pdbx_description
1 polymer ?
#
loop_
_entity_poly.entity_id
_entity_poly.type
_entity_poly.pdbx_seq_one_letter_code
_entity_poly.pdbx_strand_id
1 'polypeptide(L)'
;MCSSIGVDPLAGPRKGGWWAELLGLGDWQYELGVQIVDVCVSTRERNGGLIEMSELVRLVSKLRGVSGGGITEEDVVRSIKTLQPLGAGYEVVEIDGCQMVRSVVKALDEDQTVILSVAREQGGRVIEDHLIQRKGWTRDRARAALENMLLRDGMCWLDAQDEKSGRAYWVPSAMQWDI
;
A
#
# COMPACT_ATOMS: atom_id res chain seq x y z
N MET A 1 -14.68 -4.69 -15.97
CA MET A 1 -15.47 -5.21 -14.83
C MET A 1 -16.58 -4.23 -14.43
N CYS A 2 -16.30 -2.95 -14.15
CA CYS A 2 -17.35 -1.95 -13.80
C CYS A 2 -18.33 -1.65 -14.95
N SER A 3 -17.83 -1.47 -16.19
CA SER A 3 -18.68 -1.23 -17.37
C SER A 3 -19.58 -2.42 -17.73
N SER A 4 -19.16 -3.64 -17.39
CA SER A 4 -19.90 -4.89 -17.61
C SER A 4 -21.13 -5.01 -16.71
N ILE A 5 -21.14 -4.31 -15.57
CA ILE A 5 -22.18 -4.33 -14.55
C ILE A 5 -23.06 -3.05 -14.66
N GLY A 6 -22.81 -2.20 -15.67
CA GLY A 6 -23.57 -0.97 -15.90
C GLY A 6 -23.28 0.13 -14.87
N VAL A 7 -22.13 0.07 -14.19
CA VAL A 7 -21.73 1.05 -13.18
C VAL A 7 -20.62 1.93 -13.75
N ASP A 8 -20.82 3.24 -13.71
CA ASP A 8 -19.79 4.22 -14.02
C ASP A 8 -19.10 4.67 -12.72
N PRO A 9 -17.85 4.22 -12.45
CA PRO A 9 -17.13 4.57 -11.23
C PRO A 9 -16.64 6.04 -11.20
N LEU A 10 -16.88 6.81 -12.27
CA LEU A 10 -16.51 8.22 -12.40
C LEU A 10 -17.72 9.15 -12.46
N ALA A 11 -18.95 8.61 -12.48
CA ALA A 11 -20.16 9.43 -12.43
C ALA A 11 -20.36 9.96 -11.01
N GLY A 12 -20.19 11.27 -10.84
CA GLY A 12 -20.44 11.95 -9.56
C GLY A 12 -21.87 11.76 -9.02
N PRO A 13 -22.14 12.26 -7.80
CA PRO A 13 -23.21 11.78 -6.94
C PRO A 13 -24.59 12.01 -7.57
N ARG A 14 -25.17 10.95 -8.14
CA ARG A 14 -26.60 10.93 -8.46
C ARG A 14 -27.34 10.59 -7.17
N LYS A 15 -28.16 11.51 -6.67
CA LYS A 15 -29.12 11.23 -5.59
C LYS A 15 -29.89 9.95 -5.92
N GLY A 16 -29.74 8.93 -5.08
CA GLY A 16 -30.54 7.69 -5.12
C GLY A 16 -29.88 6.53 -5.88
N GLY A 17 -28.56 6.33 -5.73
CA GLY A 17 -27.94 5.07 -6.12
C GLY A 17 -28.44 3.89 -5.28
N TRP A 18 -28.55 2.72 -5.91
CA TRP A 18 -28.93 1.45 -5.24
C TRP A 18 -28.04 1.15 -4.00
N TRP A 19 -26.80 1.64 -3.99
CA TRP A 19 -25.87 1.51 -2.87
C TRP A 19 -26.28 2.32 -1.63
N ALA A 20 -26.90 3.48 -1.81
CA ALA A 20 -27.37 4.33 -0.72
C ALA A 20 -28.52 3.67 0.08
N GLU A 21 -29.40 2.92 -0.60
CA GLU A 21 -30.54 2.23 0.04
C GLU A 21 -30.13 0.92 0.72
N LEU A 22 -29.08 0.24 0.26
CA LEU A 22 -28.69 -1.07 0.78
C LEU A 22 -27.87 -1.00 2.08
N LEU A 23 -27.08 0.07 2.29
CA LEU A 23 -26.05 0.09 3.34
C LEU A 23 -25.97 1.40 4.15
N GLY A 24 -26.82 2.40 3.87
CA GLY A 24 -26.93 3.62 4.68
C GLY A 24 -25.72 4.57 4.63
N LEU A 25 -24.88 4.44 3.61
CA LEU A 25 -23.73 5.32 3.32
C LEU A 25 -23.95 6.02 1.97
N GLY A 26 -23.44 7.25 1.83
CA GLY A 26 -23.57 8.01 0.58
C GLY A 26 -22.75 7.43 -0.58
N ASP A 27 -23.25 7.54 -1.81
CA ASP A 27 -22.66 7.01 -3.04
C ASP A 27 -21.16 7.37 -3.20
N TRP A 28 -20.75 8.55 -2.73
CA TRP A 28 -19.36 9.01 -2.76
C TRP A 28 -18.37 8.09 -2.03
N GLN A 29 -18.77 7.49 -0.89
CA GLN A 29 -17.88 6.64 -0.10
C GLN A 29 -17.58 5.32 -0.83
N TYR A 30 -18.56 4.80 -1.57
CA TYR A 30 -18.37 3.61 -2.41
C TYR A 30 -17.50 3.91 -3.63
N GLU A 31 -17.74 5.05 -4.29
CA GLU A 31 -16.88 5.51 -5.38
C GLU A 31 -15.43 5.63 -4.93
N LEU A 32 -15.19 6.21 -3.74
CA LEU A 32 -13.85 6.30 -3.17
C LEU A 32 -13.23 4.93 -2.90
N GLY A 33 -14.01 3.98 -2.36
CA GLY A 33 -13.59 2.59 -2.18
C GLY A 33 -13.15 1.92 -3.48
N VAL A 34 -13.90 2.10 -4.58
CA VAL A 34 -13.54 1.54 -5.90
C VAL A 34 -12.23 2.14 -6.42
N GLN A 35 -12.00 3.44 -6.21
CA GLN A 35 -10.76 4.09 -6.65
C GLN A 35 -9.55 3.69 -5.80
N ILE A 36 -9.73 3.48 -4.50
CA ILE A 36 -8.70 2.90 -3.63
C ILE A 36 -8.31 1.50 -4.14
N VAL A 37 -9.30 0.67 -4.48
CA VAL A 37 -9.07 -0.65 -5.07
C VAL A 37 -8.26 -0.52 -6.37
N ASP A 38 -8.62 0.39 -7.27
CA ASP A 38 -7.91 0.61 -8.53
C ASP A 38 -6.45 1.04 -8.34
N VAL A 39 -6.18 1.96 -7.42
CA VAL A 39 -4.81 2.36 -7.07
C VAL A 39 -4.02 1.19 -6.46
N CYS A 40 -4.61 0.44 -5.54
CA CYS A 40 -3.95 -0.71 -4.94
C CYS A 40 -3.63 -1.80 -5.98
N VAL A 41 -4.55 -2.10 -6.89
CA VAL A 41 -4.32 -3.09 -7.95
C VAL A 41 -3.25 -2.61 -8.93
N SER A 42 -3.33 -1.35 -9.39
CA SER A 42 -2.38 -0.81 -10.37
C SER A 42 -0.96 -0.63 -9.84
N THR A 43 -0.80 -0.47 -8.51
CA THR A 43 0.52 -0.33 -7.88
C THR A 43 1.09 -1.64 -7.33
N ARG A 44 0.29 -2.72 -7.27
CA ARG A 44 0.67 -3.99 -6.63
C ARG A 44 1.96 -4.61 -7.17
N GLU A 45 2.13 -4.63 -8.49
CA GLU A 45 3.33 -5.17 -9.13
C GLU A 45 4.59 -4.39 -8.75
N ARG A 46 4.43 -3.12 -8.35
CA ARG A 46 5.53 -2.25 -7.92
C ARG A 46 5.84 -2.43 -6.44
N ASN A 47 4.84 -2.48 -5.57
CA ASN A 47 5.00 -2.36 -4.12
C ASN A 47 4.61 -3.60 -3.30
N GLY A 48 4.27 -4.71 -3.96
CA GLY A 48 3.86 -5.95 -3.29
C GLY A 48 2.49 -5.89 -2.63
N GLY A 49 1.70 -4.84 -2.89
CA GLY A 49 0.38 -4.63 -2.32
C GLY A 49 0.38 -3.90 -0.97
N LEU A 50 1.47 -3.20 -0.63
CA LEU A 50 1.56 -2.32 0.53
C LEU A 50 1.85 -0.89 0.06
N ILE A 51 1.04 0.07 0.52
CA ILE A 51 1.17 1.48 0.12
C ILE A 51 1.01 2.41 1.33
N GLU A 52 1.82 3.44 1.42
CA GLU A 52 1.68 4.46 2.46
C GLU A 52 0.35 5.21 2.31
N MET A 53 -0.30 5.55 3.43
CA MET A 53 -1.58 6.29 3.42
C MET A 53 -1.46 7.61 2.64
N SER A 54 -0.40 8.38 2.89
CA SER A 54 -0.13 9.66 2.24
C SER A 54 -0.02 9.52 0.71
N GLU A 55 0.69 8.49 0.25
CA GLU A 55 0.84 8.16 -1.17
C GLU A 55 -0.46 7.69 -1.80
N LEU A 56 -1.25 6.86 -1.10
CA LEU A 56 -2.56 6.45 -1.56
C LEU A 56 -3.51 7.65 -1.73
N VAL A 57 -3.57 8.54 -0.73
CA VAL A 57 -4.36 9.78 -0.81
C VAL A 57 -3.92 10.62 -1.99
N ARG A 58 -2.62 10.77 -2.23
CA ARG A 58 -2.06 11.50 -3.36
C ARG A 58 -2.49 10.90 -4.71
N LEU A 59 -2.35 9.58 -4.87
CA LEU A 59 -2.69 8.89 -6.12
C LEU A 59 -4.19 8.92 -6.41
N VAL A 60 -5.04 8.71 -5.40
CA VAL A 60 -6.49 8.78 -5.55
C VAL A 60 -6.94 10.22 -5.84
N SER A 61 -6.34 11.22 -5.19
CA SER A 61 -6.63 12.64 -5.48
C SER A 61 -6.26 13.00 -6.92
N LYS A 62 -5.10 12.52 -7.40
CA LYS A 62 -4.67 12.68 -8.79
C LYS A 62 -5.66 12.00 -9.76
N LEU A 63 -6.12 10.79 -9.45
CA LEU A 63 -7.08 10.05 -10.28
C LEU A 63 -8.43 10.78 -10.40
N ARG A 64 -8.87 11.46 -9.34
CA ARG A 64 -10.09 12.29 -9.37
C ARG A 64 -9.90 13.68 -10.00
N GLY A 65 -8.67 14.09 -10.30
CA GLY A 65 -8.37 15.44 -10.80
C GLY A 65 -8.65 16.56 -9.76
N VAL A 66 -8.77 16.23 -8.48
CA VAL A 66 -8.90 17.21 -7.39
C VAL A 66 -7.51 17.55 -6.87
N SER A 67 -7.10 18.81 -7.05
CA SER A 67 -5.87 19.35 -6.46
C SER A 67 -6.22 20.10 -5.17
N GLY A 68 -5.72 19.62 -4.03
CA GLY A 68 -5.79 20.32 -2.74
C GLY A 68 -7.07 20.12 -1.91
N GLY A 69 -7.14 19.01 -1.16
CA GLY A 69 -7.98 18.93 0.05
C GLY A 69 -9.36 18.26 -0.07
N GLY A 70 -9.62 17.47 -1.11
CA GLY A 70 -10.92 16.78 -1.27
C GLY A 70 -11.04 15.41 -0.60
N ILE A 71 -9.92 14.76 -0.27
CA ILE A 71 -9.88 13.41 0.30
C ILE A 71 -8.95 13.43 1.51
N THR A 72 -9.46 13.01 2.67
CA THR A 72 -8.65 12.89 3.89
C THR A 72 -8.27 11.43 4.15
N GLU A 73 -7.32 11.20 5.05
CA GLU A 73 -6.96 9.85 5.49
C GLU A 73 -8.16 9.16 6.16
N GLU A 74 -8.99 9.89 6.90
CA GLU A 74 -10.21 9.35 7.52
C GLU A 74 -11.22 8.86 6.49
N ASP A 75 -11.31 9.52 5.33
CA ASP A 75 -12.18 9.07 4.24
C ASP A 75 -11.66 7.78 3.60
N VAL A 76 -10.33 7.62 3.50
CA VAL A 76 -9.71 6.36 3.05
C VAL A 76 -9.97 5.25 4.07
N VAL A 77 -9.76 5.49 5.37
CA VAL A 77 -10.03 4.53 6.43
C VAL A 77 -11.51 4.10 6.42
N ARG A 78 -12.44 5.05 6.29
CA ARG A 78 -13.88 4.75 6.22
C ARG A 78 -14.20 3.92 4.99
N SER A 79 -13.59 4.20 3.83
CA SER A 79 -13.76 3.42 2.61
C SER A 79 -13.22 2.00 2.75
N ILE A 80 -12.04 1.82 3.33
CA ILE A 80 -11.46 0.49 3.52
C ILE A 80 -12.35 -0.36 4.45
N LYS A 81 -12.94 0.24 5.48
CA LYS A 81 -13.91 -0.44 6.35
C LYS A 81 -15.14 -0.94 5.59
N THR A 82 -15.62 -0.23 4.57
CA THR A 82 -16.75 -0.71 3.75
C THR A 82 -16.35 -1.86 2.82
N LEU A 83 -15.05 -2.02 2.51
CA LEU A 83 -14.52 -3.12 1.71
C LEU A 83 -14.27 -4.40 2.53
N GLN A 84 -14.19 -4.33 3.87
CA GLN A 84 -13.89 -5.49 4.73
C GLN A 84 -14.80 -6.71 4.50
N PRO A 85 -16.13 -6.57 4.32
CA PRO A 85 -17.01 -7.72 4.08
C PRO A 85 -16.70 -8.50 2.80
N LEU A 86 -15.96 -7.92 1.85
CA LEU A 86 -15.56 -8.59 0.61
C LEU A 86 -14.45 -9.63 0.82
N GLY A 87 -13.76 -9.61 1.97
CA GLY A 87 -12.69 -10.57 2.28
C GLY A 87 -11.46 -10.47 1.38
N ALA A 88 -11.30 -9.34 0.67
CA ALA A 88 -10.23 -9.16 -0.34
C ALA A 88 -8.86 -8.75 0.25
N GLY A 89 -8.73 -8.66 1.58
CA GLY A 89 -7.45 -8.38 2.25
C GLY A 89 -7.08 -6.90 2.36
N TYR A 90 -8.02 -5.98 2.12
CA TYR A 90 -7.83 -4.54 2.36
C TYR A 90 -7.84 -4.24 3.85
N GLU A 91 -6.72 -3.78 4.37
CA GLU A 91 -6.55 -3.47 5.79
C GLU A 91 -5.63 -2.26 5.96
N VAL A 92 -5.99 -1.39 6.91
CA VAL A 92 -5.09 -0.33 7.37
C VAL A 92 -4.19 -0.93 8.44
N VAL A 93 -2.88 -0.91 8.20
CA VAL A 93 -1.86 -1.39 9.12
C VAL A 93 -0.98 -0.24 9.57
N GLU A 94 -0.45 -0.33 10.78
CA GLU A 94 0.52 0.62 11.28
C GLU A 94 1.89 -0.05 11.39
N ILE A 95 2.89 0.56 10.76
CA ILE A 95 4.28 0.08 10.81
C ILE A 95 5.14 1.24 11.29
N ASP A 96 5.61 1.14 12.53
CA ASP A 96 6.52 2.11 13.14
C ASP A 96 5.98 3.56 13.10
N GLY A 97 4.72 3.73 13.52
CA GLY A 97 4.02 5.01 13.55
C GLY A 97 3.54 5.54 12.19
N CYS A 98 3.64 4.75 11.12
CA CYS A 98 3.13 5.12 9.80
C CYS A 98 1.96 4.23 9.38
N GLN A 99 0.87 4.88 9.02
CA GLN A 99 -0.30 4.20 8.48
C GLN A 99 -0.08 3.84 7.01
N MET A 100 -0.35 2.58 6.72
CA MET A 100 -0.24 2.00 5.38
C MET A 100 -1.48 1.18 5.08
N VAL A 101 -1.76 0.97 3.80
CA VAL A 101 -2.84 0.11 3.33
C VAL A 101 -2.23 -1.14 2.73
N ARG A 102 -2.59 -2.29 3.30
CA ARG A 102 -2.32 -3.61 2.72
C ARG A 102 -3.52 -4.00 1.86
N SER A 103 -3.24 -4.50 0.66
CA SER A 103 -4.24 -4.91 -0.34
C SER A 103 -4.11 -6.39 -0.74
N VAL A 104 -3.41 -7.16 0.09
CA VAL A 104 -3.19 -8.60 -0.07
C VAL A 104 -3.57 -9.32 1.22
N VAL A 105 -4.08 -10.54 1.07
CA VAL A 105 -4.57 -11.36 2.19
C VAL A 105 -3.45 -11.81 3.12
N LYS A 106 -2.23 -12.00 2.58
CA LYS A 106 -1.08 -12.42 3.38
C LYS A 106 -0.74 -11.33 4.39
N ALA A 107 -0.80 -11.67 5.67
CA ALA A 107 -0.36 -10.79 6.75
C ALA A 107 1.16 -10.60 6.71
N LEU A 108 1.62 -9.46 7.24
CA LEU A 108 3.03 -9.21 7.43
C LEU A 108 3.55 -10.06 8.59
N ASP A 109 4.69 -10.72 8.39
CA ASP A 109 5.41 -11.38 9.47
C ASP A 109 6.30 -10.39 10.24
N GLU A 110 6.88 -10.86 11.35
CA GLU A 110 7.73 -10.04 12.22
C GLU A 110 8.99 -9.54 11.48
N ASP A 111 9.57 -10.38 10.64
CA ASP A 111 10.80 -10.06 9.90
C ASP A 111 10.53 -8.97 8.85
N GLN A 112 9.45 -9.10 8.11
CA GLN A 112 8.98 -8.11 7.14
C GLN A 112 8.70 -6.76 7.83
N THR A 113 8.04 -6.79 8.99
CA THR A 113 7.73 -5.58 9.77
C THR A 113 9.02 -4.86 10.21
N VAL A 114 10.01 -5.63 10.67
CA VAL A 114 11.34 -5.10 11.04
C VAL A 114 12.07 -4.51 9.83
N ILE A 115 12.06 -5.20 8.69
CA ILE A 115 12.68 -4.72 7.44
C ILE A 115 12.01 -3.43 6.96
N LEU A 116 10.67 -3.36 7.03
CA LEU A 116 9.91 -2.16 6.64
C LEU A 116 10.26 -0.96 7.53
N SER A 117 10.36 -1.14 8.85
CA SER A 117 10.81 -0.08 9.77
C SER A 117 12.22 0.41 9.40
N VAL A 118 13.17 -0.51 9.19
CA VAL A 118 14.54 -0.14 8.77
C VAL A 118 14.56 0.53 7.40
N ALA A 119 13.73 0.09 6.45
CA ALA A 119 13.62 0.70 5.13
C ALA A 119 13.15 2.14 5.24
N ARG A 120 12.13 2.42 6.05
CA ARG A 120 11.60 3.77 6.25
C ARG A 120 12.66 4.73 6.80
N GLU A 121 13.45 4.29 7.77
CA GLU A 121 14.57 5.08 8.31
C GLU A 121 15.65 5.39 7.26
N GLN A 122 15.78 4.54 6.24
CA GLN A 122 16.85 4.59 5.23
C GLN A 122 16.35 5.03 3.85
N GLY A 123 15.14 5.63 3.75
CA GLY A 123 14.56 6.11 2.49
C GLY A 123 14.23 5.00 1.49
N GLY A 124 13.88 3.81 2.00
CA GLY A 124 13.52 2.62 1.23
C GLY A 124 14.68 1.65 0.98
N ARG A 125 15.94 2.06 1.20
CA ARG A 125 17.12 1.22 0.90
C ARG A 125 17.56 0.36 2.09
N VAL A 126 17.59 -0.96 1.92
CA VAL A 126 18.00 -1.93 2.94
C VAL A 126 19.13 -2.83 2.42
N ILE A 127 20.13 -3.08 3.28
CA ILE A 127 21.20 -4.07 3.06
C ILE A 127 21.26 -5.01 4.27
N GLU A 128 21.84 -6.20 4.09
CA GLU A 128 21.98 -7.20 5.18
C GLU A 128 22.59 -6.59 6.45
N ASP A 129 23.64 -5.76 6.29
CA ASP A 129 24.35 -5.13 7.41
C ASP A 129 23.48 -4.15 8.23
N HIS A 130 22.45 -3.53 7.64
CA HIS A 130 21.51 -2.70 8.41
C HIS A 130 20.76 -3.54 9.46
N LEU A 131 20.33 -4.75 9.07
CA LEU A 131 19.58 -5.67 9.93
C LEU A 131 20.50 -6.28 11.00
N ILE A 132 21.74 -6.60 10.64
CA ILE A 132 22.74 -7.13 11.57
C ILE A 132 23.08 -6.08 12.63
N GLN A 133 23.43 -4.86 12.22
CA GLN A 133 23.91 -3.84 13.14
C GLN A 133 22.80 -3.23 14.01
N ARG A 134 21.61 -3.00 13.44
CA ARG A 134 20.52 -2.32 14.18
C ARG A 134 19.62 -3.28 14.96
N LYS A 135 19.48 -4.52 14.48
CA LYS A 135 18.52 -5.50 15.05
C LYS A 135 19.20 -6.77 15.57
N GLY A 136 20.53 -6.88 15.46
CA GLY A 136 21.30 -8.02 15.98
C GLY A 136 21.05 -9.33 15.23
N TRP A 137 20.58 -9.27 13.99
CA TRP A 137 20.28 -10.46 13.20
C TRP A 137 21.55 -11.18 12.77
N THR A 138 21.46 -12.50 12.58
CA THR A 138 22.49 -13.25 11.86
C THR A 138 22.44 -12.90 10.38
N ARG A 139 23.58 -13.01 9.69
CA ARG A 139 23.65 -12.75 8.25
C ARG A 139 22.73 -13.67 7.45
N ASP A 140 22.64 -14.94 7.83
CA ASP A 140 21.75 -15.91 7.17
C ASP A 140 20.27 -15.55 7.32
N ARG A 141 19.84 -15.09 8.51
CA ARG A 141 18.46 -14.61 8.72
C ARG A 141 18.17 -13.37 7.88
N ALA A 142 19.08 -12.39 7.91
CA ALA A 142 18.94 -11.15 7.13
C ALA A 142 18.81 -11.44 5.64
N ARG A 143 19.67 -12.32 5.10
CA ARG A 143 19.60 -12.75 3.71
C ARG A 143 18.28 -13.46 3.39
N ALA A 144 17.92 -14.46 4.18
CA ALA A 144 16.71 -15.25 3.94
C ALA A 144 15.44 -14.39 3.98
N ALA A 145 15.34 -13.46 4.93
CA ALA A 145 14.20 -12.55 5.04
C ALA A 145 14.11 -11.60 3.83
N LEU A 146 15.23 -10.99 3.41
CA LEU A 146 15.27 -10.12 2.23
C LEU A 146 14.97 -10.88 0.93
N GLU A 147 15.48 -12.11 0.79
CA GLU A 147 15.19 -12.96 -0.38
C GLU A 147 13.73 -13.43 -0.40
N ASN A 148 13.13 -13.72 0.75
CA ASN A 148 11.69 -14.01 0.84
C ASN A 148 10.85 -12.78 0.45
N MET A 149 11.19 -11.58 0.96
CA MET A 149 10.50 -10.35 0.58
C MET A 149 10.60 -10.04 -0.92
N LEU A 150 11.73 -10.38 -1.54
CA LEU A 150 11.95 -10.22 -2.97
C LEU A 150 11.14 -11.24 -3.79
N LEU A 151 11.35 -12.53 -3.51
CA LEU A 151 10.92 -13.61 -4.41
C LEU A 151 9.50 -14.11 -4.14
N ARG A 152 9.07 -14.12 -2.87
CA ARG A 152 7.77 -14.66 -2.47
C ARG A 152 6.72 -13.56 -2.35
N ASP A 153 7.13 -12.40 -1.85
CA ASP A 153 6.19 -11.34 -1.51
C ASP A 153 6.14 -10.21 -2.54
N GLY A 154 7.21 -10.03 -3.33
CA GLY A 154 7.31 -8.92 -4.29
C GLY A 154 7.31 -7.54 -3.62
N MET A 155 7.69 -7.47 -2.34
CA MET A 155 7.66 -6.24 -1.53
C MET A 155 8.96 -5.43 -1.64
N CYS A 156 10.01 -5.99 -2.23
CA CYS A 156 11.25 -5.28 -2.48
C CYS A 156 11.86 -5.61 -3.83
N TRP A 157 12.71 -4.72 -4.31
CA TRP A 157 13.45 -4.84 -5.56
C TRP A 157 14.93 -5.06 -5.26
N LEU A 158 15.59 -5.86 -6.09
CA LEU A 158 17.02 -6.11 -5.97
C LEU A 158 17.82 -5.13 -6.83
N ASP A 159 18.73 -4.41 -6.21
CA ASP A 159 19.80 -3.68 -6.85
C ASP A 159 21.12 -4.45 -6.64
N ALA A 160 21.51 -5.23 -7.66
CA ALA A 160 22.76 -6.00 -7.65
C ALA A 160 23.99 -5.18 -8.09
N GLN A 161 23.81 -3.86 -8.29
CA GLN A 161 24.86 -2.94 -8.74
C GLN A 161 25.03 -1.76 -7.78
N ASP A 162 24.49 -1.86 -6.56
CA ASP A 162 24.56 -0.81 -5.57
C ASP A 162 26.01 -0.37 -5.31
N GLU A 163 26.31 0.89 -5.58
CA GLU A 163 27.69 1.41 -5.57
C GLU A 163 28.36 1.33 -4.19
N LYS A 164 27.57 1.31 -3.11
CA LYS A 164 28.08 1.39 -1.73
C LYS A 164 28.37 0.01 -1.14
N SER A 165 27.58 -0.99 -1.49
CA SER A 165 27.58 -2.30 -0.85
C SER A 165 27.59 -3.48 -1.83
N GLY A 166 27.53 -3.22 -3.14
CA GLY A 166 27.45 -4.21 -4.20
C GLY A 166 26.08 -4.88 -4.34
N ARG A 167 25.26 -4.90 -3.29
CA ARG A 167 23.90 -5.45 -3.30
C ARG A 167 23.01 -4.73 -2.30
N ALA A 168 21.92 -4.14 -2.77
CA ALA A 168 20.88 -3.53 -1.95
C ALA A 168 19.48 -3.99 -2.34
N TYR A 169 18.56 -3.87 -1.38
CA TYR A 169 17.15 -4.11 -1.58
C TYR A 169 16.39 -2.80 -1.40
N TRP A 170 15.51 -2.48 -2.33
CA TRP A 170 14.69 -1.28 -2.29
C TRP A 170 13.25 -1.66 -1.98
N VAL A 171 12.68 -1.10 -0.92
CA VAL A 171 11.31 -1.37 -0.46
C VAL A 171 10.40 -0.23 -0.94
N PRO A 172 9.66 -0.41 -2.06
CA PRO A 172 9.00 0.69 -2.75
C PRO A 172 7.91 1.37 -1.93
N SER A 173 7.31 0.65 -0.98
CA SER A 173 6.32 1.18 -0.04
C SER A 173 6.92 2.11 1.03
N ALA A 174 8.25 2.10 1.20
CA ALA A 174 8.99 2.96 2.12
C ALA A 174 9.83 4.03 1.39
N MET A 175 9.75 4.08 0.06
CA MET A 175 10.43 5.08 -0.76
C MET A 175 9.56 6.34 -0.84
N GLN A 176 10.21 7.50 -0.74
CA GLN A 176 9.61 8.76 -1.14
C GLN A 176 9.82 8.92 -2.64
N TRP A 177 8.73 8.97 -3.41
CA TRP A 177 8.80 9.16 -4.85
C TRP A 177 8.92 10.65 -5.14
N ASP A 178 10.08 11.08 -5.62
CA ASP A 178 10.22 12.43 -6.18
C ASP A 178 9.31 12.57 -7.41
N ILE A 179 8.56 13.67 -7.47
CA ILE A 179 7.63 14.04 -8.55
C ILE A 179 8.33 14.99 -9.51
#